data_AF-A0AAV0XQV6-F1
#
_entry.id   AF-A0AAV0XQV6-F1
#
_cell.length_a   1.000
_cell.length_b   1.000
_cell.length_c   1.000
_cell.angle_alpha   90.00
_cell.angle_beta   90.00
_cell.angle_gamma   90.00
#
_symmetry.space_group_name_H-M   'P 1'
#
loop_
_entity.id
_entity.type
_entity.pdbx_description
1 polymer ?
#
loop_
_entity_poly.entity_id
_entity_poly.type
_entity_poly.pdbx_seq_one_letter_code
_entity_poly.pdbx_strand_id
1 'polypeptide(L)'
;MIACAELLKETKFDFHGLPRCFVRIDVEHFIKIDRKWTPLKSITRLAREMVLRAIGLLIKCKTLNEIRVLLLSLFILLTNETNGTIPENDEETPCEQHKRILTEATSTGFVDLQQQFNEILSLAETEEDARTLIENEYERQNEALDSNENPFQTWADGILLESKIFIKKKEME
;
A
#
# COMPACT_ATOMS: atom_id res chain seq x y z
N MET A 1 -19.72 -3.32 6.62
CA MET A 1 -20.48 -4.58 6.78
C MET A 1 -22.00 -4.42 6.62
N ILE A 2 -22.57 -3.21 6.78
CA ILE A 2 -24.02 -2.96 6.64
C ILE A 2 -24.51 -3.08 5.19
N ALA A 3 -23.75 -2.56 4.21
CA ALA A 3 -24.10 -2.63 2.78
C ALA A 3 -24.31 -4.06 2.25
N CYS A 4 -23.48 -5.04 2.67
CA CYS A 4 -23.64 -6.44 2.24
C CYS A 4 -24.87 -7.12 2.86
N ALA A 5 -25.30 -6.68 4.04
CA ALA A 5 -26.49 -7.21 4.71
C ALA A 5 -27.79 -6.61 4.14
N GLU A 6 -27.73 -5.36 3.64
CA GLU A 6 -28.83 -4.71 2.92
C GLU A 6 -29.03 -5.30 1.51
N LEU A 7 -27.92 -5.65 0.83
CA LEU A 7 -27.91 -6.41 -0.43
C LEU A 7 -28.67 -7.75 -0.38
N LEU A 8 -28.72 -8.41 0.78
CA LEU A 8 -29.43 -9.67 0.97
C LEU A 8 -30.93 -9.48 1.28
N LYS A 9 -31.37 -8.25 1.52
CA LYS A 9 -32.73 -7.92 1.97
C LYS A 9 -33.58 -7.22 0.91
N GLU A 10 -32.99 -6.59 -0.11
CA GLU A 10 -33.75 -5.85 -1.12
C GLU A 10 -34.06 -6.67 -2.38
N THR A 11 -35.34 -6.68 -2.78
CA THR A 11 -35.86 -7.40 -3.96
C THR A 11 -35.77 -6.60 -5.26
N LYS A 12 -35.35 -5.32 -5.22
CA LYS A 12 -35.03 -4.49 -6.39
C LYS A 12 -33.76 -3.72 -6.11
N PHE A 13 -32.68 -4.17 -6.72
CA PHE A 13 -31.34 -3.69 -6.44
C PHE A 13 -30.82 -2.84 -7.60
N ASP A 14 -30.31 -1.64 -7.32
CA ASP A 14 -29.68 -0.77 -8.32
C ASP A 14 -28.20 -1.14 -8.48
N PHE A 15 -27.93 -1.94 -9.52
CA PHE A 15 -26.58 -2.40 -9.87
C PHE A 15 -25.61 -1.27 -10.22
N HIS A 16 -26.10 -0.07 -10.57
CA HIS A 16 -25.24 1.06 -10.92
C HIS A 16 -24.54 1.69 -9.71
N GLY A 17 -25.03 1.42 -8.49
CA GLY A 17 -24.43 1.92 -7.24
C GLY A 17 -23.34 1.03 -6.65
N LEU A 18 -23.10 -0.16 -7.21
CA LEU A 18 -22.08 -1.09 -6.69
C LEU A 18 -20.70 -0.77 -7.31
N PRO A 19 -19.61 -0.74 -6.51
CA PRO A 19 -18.27 -0.72 -7.07
C PRO A 19 -18.03 -1.90 -8.02
N ARG A 20 -17.30 -1.64 -9.11
CA ARG A 20 -17.02 -2.63 -10.17
C ARG A 20 -16.22 -3.85 -9.68
N CYS A 21 -15.58 -3.77 -8.51
CA CYS A 21 -14.97 -4.90 -7.82
C CYS A 21 -15.30 -4.87 -6.33
N PHE A 22 -15.48 -6.06 -5.75
CA PHE A 22 -15.59 -6.25 -4.30
C PHE A 22 -14.52 -7.23 -3.85
N VAL A 23 -13.56 -6.76 -3.07
CA VAL A 23 -12.67 -7.65 -2.33
C VAL A 23 -13.40 -8.11 -1.08
N ARG A 24 -13.96 -9.33 -1.11
CA ARG A 24 -14.60 -9.92 0.07
C ARG A 24 -13.50 -10.42 1.01
N ILE A 25 -13.04 -9.54 1.90
CA ILE A 25 -12.06 -9.90 2.92
C ILE A 25 -12.79 -10.64 4.03
N ASP A 26 -12.62 -11.96 4.07
CA ASP A 26 -13.00 -12.73 5.23
C ASP A 26 -12.02 -12.41 6.36
N VAL A 27 -12.43 -11.50 7.24
CA VAL A 27 -11.64 -11.04 8.40
C VAL A 27 -11.26 -12.21 9.31
N GLU A 28 -12.08 -13.27 9.39
CA GLU A 28 -11.78 -14.46 10.18
C GLU A 28 -10.64 -15.27 9.55
N HIS A 29 -10.70 -15.52 8.23
CA HIS A 29 -9.61 -16.15 7.49
C HIS A 29 -8.35 -15.30 7.56
N PHE A 30 -8.49 -13.99 7.49
CA PHE A 30 -7.39 -13.04 7.58
C PHE A 30 -6.67 -13.11 8.94
N ILE A 31 -7.40 -13.04 10.05
CA ILE A 31 -6.83 -13.20 11.40
C ILE A 31 -6.19 -14.59 11.58
N LYS A 32 -6.75 -15.64 10.96
CA LYS A 32 -6.16 -16.99 10.99
C LYS A 32 -4.83 -17.06 10.23
N ILE A 33 -4.66 -16.31 9.15
CA ILE A 33 -3.42 -16.21 8.37
C ILE A 33 -2.35 -15.45 9.18
N ASP A 34 -2.69 -14.28 9.74
CA ASP A 34 -1.77 -13.47 10.55
C ASP A 34 -1.19 -14.25 11.74
N ARG A 35 -2.03 -15.00 12.46
CA ARG A 35 -1.59 -15.82 13.61
C ARG A 35 -0.60 -16.93 13.23
N LYS A 36 -0.63 -17.37 11.97
CA LYS A 36 0.24 -18.42 11.43
C LYS A 36 1.50 -17.87 10.78
N TRP A 37 1.63 -16.54 10.64
CA TRP A 37 2.74 -15.95 9.93
C TRP A 37 4.03 -16.03 10.75
N THR A 38 4.79 -17.09 10.53
CA THR A 38 6.05 -17.38 11.22
C THR A 38 7.05 -16.21 11.18
N PRO A 39 7.22 -15.44 10.08
CA PRO A 39 8.13 -14.30 10.06
C PRO A 39 7.78 -13.21 11.07
N LEU A 40 6.51 -13.04 11.41
CA LEU A 40 6.08 -12.05 12.42
C LEU A 40 6.44 -12.49 13.85
N LYS A 41 6.74 -13.77 14.07
CA LYS A 41 7.11 -14.28 15.40
C LYS A 41 8.54 -13.91 15.79
N SER A 42 9.43 -13.73 14.82
CA SER A 42 10.86 -13.41 15.03
C SER A 42 11.17 -11.91 15.08
N ILE A 43 10.24 -11.04 14.68
CA ILE A 43 10.42 -9.58 14.74
C ILE A 43 10.03 -9.00 16.10
N THR A 44 10.49 -7.78 16.37
CA THR A 44 10.18 -7.04 17.61
C THR A 44 8.67 -6.81 17.77
N ARG A 45 8.21 -6.65 19.01
CA ARG A 45 6.78 -6.38 19.29
C ARG A 45 6.28 -5.15 18.54
N LEU A 46 7.08 -4.08 18.51
CA LEU A 46 6.73 -2.83 17.84
C LEU A 46 6.58 -3.03 16.32
N ALA A 47 7.53 -3.71 15.68
CA ALA A 47 7.44 -4.02 14.25
C ALA A 47 6.22 -4.91 13.94
N ARG A 48 5.94 -5.91 14.80
CA ARG A 48 4.76 -6.76 14.67
C ARG A 48 3.46 -5.98 14.77
N GLU A 49 3.33 -5.10 15.77
CA GLU A 49 2.16 -4.25 15.93
C GLU A 49 1.96 -3.32 14.75
N MET A 50 3.04 -2.73 14.21
CA MET A 50 2.98 -1.88 13.03
C MET A 50 2.49 -2.65 11.80
N VAL A 51 3.05 -3.85 11.55
CA VAL A 51 2.62 -4.70 10.44
C VAL A 51 1.14 -5.08 10.58
N LEU A 52 0.70 -5.54 11.75
CA LEU A 52 -0.70 -5.90 11.99
C LEU A 52 -1.66 -4.71 11.83
N ARG A 53 -1.26 -3.50 12.25
CA ARG A 53 -2.07 -2.29 12.07
C ARG A 53 -2.14 -1.86 10.61
N ALA A 54 -1.02 -1.89 9.89
CA ALA A 54 -0.96 -1.55 8.47
C ALA A 54 -1.81 -2.52 7.63
N ILE A 55 -1.75 -3.80 7.98
CA ILE A 55 -2.62 -4.82 7.44
C ILE A 55 -4.10 -4.56 7.74
N GLY A 56 -4.44 -4.23 8.99
CA GLY A 56 -5.80 -3.85 9.36
C GLY A 56 -6.29 -2.61 8.60
N LEU A 57 -5.37 -1.75 8.18
CA LEU A 57 -5.64 -0.58 7.35
C LEU A 57 -5.84 -0.94 5.88
N LEU A 58 -5.11 -1.92 5.33
CA LEU A 58 -5.33 -2.45 3.97
C LEU A 58 -6.79 -2.88 3.75
N ILE A 59 -7.42 -3.47 4.79
CA ILE A 59 -8.83 -3.89 4.77
C ILE A 59 -9.79 -2.70 4.64
N LYS A 60 -9.37 -1.52 5.08
CA LYS A 60 -10.17 -0.28 5.08
C LYS A 60 -9.91 0.60 3.86
N CYS A 61 -8.89 0.30 3.07
CA CYS A 61 -8.58 1.08 1.87
C CYS A 61 -9.75 1.08 0.89
N LYS A 62 -9.99 2.25 0.29
CA LYS A 62 -11.06 2.50 -0.67
C LYS A 62 -10.55 2.55 -2.10
N THR A 63 -9.25 2.70 -2.29
CA THR A 63 -8.62 2.78 -3.62
C THR A 63 -7.42 1.84 -3.72
N LEU A 64 -7.12 1.39 -4.95
CA LEU A 64 -5.92 0.59 -5.22
C LEU A 64 -4.63 1.35 -4.92
N ASN A 65 -4.65 2.69 -5.08
CA ASN A 65 -3.49 3.51 -4.78
C ASN A 65 -3.17 3.51 -3.27
N GLU A 66 -4.20 3.61 -2.40
CA GLU A 66 -3.99 3.45 -0.96
C GLU A 66 -3.40 2.08 -0.59
N ILE A 67 -3.90 1.01 -1.23
CA ILE A 67 -3.40 -0.35 -1.03
C ILE A 67 -1.95 -0.44 -1.51
N ARG A 68 -1.63 0.11 -2.69
CA ARG A 68 -0.28 0.13 -3.25
C ARG A 68 0.70 0.79 -2.30
N VAL A 69 0.38 1.97 -1.80
CA VAL A 69 1.25 2.76 -0.90
C VAL A 69 1.52 2.02 0.40
N LEU A 70 0.50 1.39 0.98
CA LEU A 70 0.68 0.59 2.19
C LEU A 70 1.51 -0.66 1.94
N LEU A 71 1.27 -1.38 0.84
CA LEU A 71 2.05 -2.57 0.48
C LEU A 71 3.51 -2.22 0.18
N LEU A 72 3.76 -1.18 -0.62
CA LEU A 72 5.11 -0.70 -0.93
C LEU A 72 5.86 -0.32 0.34
N SER A 73 5.23 0.47 1.21
CA SER A 73 5.84 0.90 2.48
C SER A 73 6.12 -0.29 3.40
N LEU A 74 5.21 -1.27 3.47
CA LEU A 74 5.41 -2.51 4.22
C LEU A 74 6.59 -3.31 3.67
N PHE A 75 6.68 -3.49 2.36
CA PHE A 75 7.78 -4.24 1.75
C PHE A 75 9.12 -3.54 1.99
N ILE A 76 9.19 -2.22 1.83
CA ILE A 76 10.40 -1.44 2.09
C ILE A 76 10.82 -1.61 3.56
N LEU A 77 9.90 -1.44 4.51
CA LEU A 77 10.17 -1.60 5.94
C LEU A 77 10.66 -3.03 6.29
N LEU A 78 10.07 -4.06 5.67
CA LEU A 78 10.38 -5.45 5.96
C LEU A 78 11.67 -5.95 5.29
N THR A 79 12.09 -5.31 4.20
CA THR A 79 13.23 -5.77 3.39
C THR A 79 14.48 -4.91 3.53
N ASN A 80 14.36 -3.68 4.04
CA ASN A 80 15.52 -2.81 4.27
C ASN A 80 16.18 -3.08 5.62
N GLU A 81 17.51 -3.09 5.60
CA GLU A 81 18.34 -3.29 6.80
C GLU A 81 18.75 -1.96 7.47
N THR A 82 18.62 -0.83 6.75
CA THR A 82 18.97 0.51 7.22
C THR A 82 17.72 1.25 7.68
N ASN A 83 17.83 1.98 8.79
CA ASN A 83 16.75 2.82 9.35
C ASN A 83 17.38 4.06 9.99
N GLY A 84 16.78 5.23 9.81
CA GLY A 84 17.30 6.53 10.28
C GLY A 84 17.72 7.45 9.13
N THR A 85 18.67 8.34 9.36
CA THR A 85 19.21 9.27 8.37
C THR A 85 20.54 8.78 7.78
N ILE A 86 20.84 9.22 6.56
CA ILE A 86 22.10 8.99 5.89
C ILE A 86 23.15 9.94 6.51
N PRO A 87 24.27 9.44 7.06
CA PRO A 87 25.22 10.27 7.80
C PRO A 87 25.84 11.42 6.99
N GLU A 88 25.91 11.28 5.66
CA GLU A 88 26.60 12.24 4.78
C GLU A 88 25.79 13.51 4.50
N ASN A 89 24.46 13.41 4.42
CA ASN A 89 23.59 14.50 4.00
C ASN A 89 22.39 14.74 4.93
N ASP A 90 22.28 13.95 6.02
CA ASP A 90 21.18 13.97 6.98
C ASP A 90 19.79 13.72 6.36
N GLU A 91 19.74 13.16 5.15
CA GLU A 91 18.50 12.78 4.50
C GLU A 91 17.94 11.49 5.12
N GLU A 92 16.62 11.41 5.25
CA GLU A 92 15.96 10.19 5.70
C GLU A 92 16.23 9.04 4.72
N THR A 93 16.62 7.88 5.26
CA THR A 93 16.69 6.65 4.46
C THR A 93 15.29 6.29 3.95
N PRO A 94 15.17 5.59 2.80
CA PRO A 94 13.87 5.14 2.29
C PRO A 94 13.07 4.36 3.35
N CYS A 95 13.75 3.56 4.17
CA CYS A 95 13.11 2.83 5.27
C CYS A 95 12.49 3.77 6.32
N GLU A 96 13.19 4.85 6.72
CA GLU A 96 12.65 5.81 7.69
C GLU A 96 11.48 6.62 7.11
N GLN A 97 11.56 7.01 5.84
CA GLN A 97 10.47 7.68 5.13
C GLN A 97 9.20 6.82 5.11
N HIS A 98 9.32 5.55 4.69
CA HIS A 98 8.18 4.64 4.61
C HIS A 98 7.68 4.19 5.99
N LYS A 99 8.56 4.13 6.99
CA LYS A 99 8.16 3.93 8.39
C LYS A 99 7.33 5.10 8.93
N ARG A 100 7.66 6.34 8.57
CA ARG A 100 6.87 7.52 8.92
C ARG A 100 5.47 7.44 8.30
N ILE A 101 5.39 7.11 7.01
CA ILE A 101 4.11 6.89 6.30
C ILE A 101 3.26 5.86 7.03
N LEU A 102 3.82 4.69 7.36
CA LEU A 102 3.09 3.63 8.07
C LEU A 102 2.68 4.06 9.48
N THR A 103 3.53 4.78 10.19
CA THR A 103 3.24 5.26 11.54
C THR A 103 2.08 6.25 11.55
N GLU A 104 2.10 7.22 10.63
CA GLU A 104 1.04 8.19 10.46
C GLU A 104 -0.26 7.50 10.06
N ALA A 105 -0.22 6.66 9.01
CA ALA A 105 -1.41 6.01 8.48
C ALA A 105 -2.07 5.07 9.51
N THR A 106 -1.26 4.35 10.29
CA THR A 106 -1.79 3.46 11.34
C THR A 106 -2.27 4.21 12.58
N SER A 107 -1.84 5.46 12.79
CA SER A 107 -2.28 6.30 13.91
C SER A 107 -3.56 7.06 13.57
N THR A 108 -3.66 7.60 12.35
CA THR A 108 -4.84 8.35 11.88
C THR A 108 -5.94 7.44 11.36
N GLY A 109 -5.57 6.25 10.87
CA GLY A 109 -6.48 5.33 10.20
C GLY A 109 -6.76 5.69 8.74
N PHE A 110 -5.95 6.56 8.14
CA PHE A 110 -6.07 7.01 6.75
C PHE A 110 -4.70 7.00 6.07
N VAL A 111 -4.66 6.70 4.76
CA VAL A 111 -3.45 6.82 3.96
C VAL A 111 -3.42 8.21 3.34
N ASP A 112 -2.44 9.03 3.72
CA ASP A 112 -2.25 10.34 3.09
C ASP A 112 -1.48 10.19 1.77
N LEU A 113 -2.10 10.64 0.68
CA LEU A 113 -1.54 10.61 -0.67
C LEU A 113 -1.09 12.01 -1.12
N GLN A 114 -1.29 13.06 -0.31
CA GLN A 114 -0.95 14.45 -0.65
C GLN A 114 0.51 14.57 -1.07
N GLN A 115 1.42 13.91 -0.35
CA GLN A 115 2.85 13.96 -0.66
C GLN A 115 3.16 13.43 -2.07
N GLN A 116 2.56 12.30 -2.46
CA GLN A 116 2.75 11.72 -3.80
C GLN A 116 2.15 12.60 -4.89
N PHE A 117 0.97 13.19 -4.63
CA PHE A 117 0.39 14.15 -5.56
C PHE A 117 1.30 15.37 -5.73
N ASN A 118 1.83 15.92 -4.64
CA ASN A 118 2.72 17.08 -4.69
C ASN A 118 4.02 16.78 -5.45
N GLU A 119 4.58 15.58 -5.30
CA GLU A 119 5.75 15.14 -6.08
C GLU A 119 5.45 15.12 -7.57
N ILE A 120 4.32 14.55 -7.99
CA ILE A 120 3.90 14.53 -9.40
C ILE A 120 3.69 15.96 -9.92
N LEU A 121 3.00 16.80 -9.15
CA LEU A 121 2.74 18.19 -9.51
C LEU A 121 4.03 19.01 -9.64
N SER A 122 5.06 18.71 -8.85
CA SER A 122 6.35 19.40 -8.92
C SER A 122 7.12 19.17 -10.23
N LEU A 123 6.77 18.10 -10.97
CA LEU A 123 7.35 17.78 -12.27
C LEU A 123 6.60 18.43 -13.44
N ALA A 124 5.44 19.01 -13.18
CA ALA A 124 4.60 19.60 -14.22
C ALA A 124 4.97 21.05 -14.51
N GLU A 125 5.05 21.41 -15.79
CA GLU A 125 5.24 22.80 -16.21
C GLU A 125 3.90 23.56 -16.32
N THR A 126 2.82 22.86 -16.66
CA THR A 126 1.47 23.41 -16.78
C THR A 126 0.42 22.52 -16.09
N GLU A 127 -0.80 23.04 -15.93
CA GLU A 127 -1.92 22.29 -15.36
C GLU A 127 -2.32 21.08 -16.25
N GLU A 128 -2.24 21.23 -17.57
CA GLU A 128 -2.54 20.13 -18.50
C GLU A 128 -1.45 19.05 -18.43
N ASP A 129 -0.19 19.45 -18.25
CA ASP A 129 0.92 18.51 -18.04
C ASP A 129 0.75 17.76 -16.71
N ALA A 130 0.37 18.48 -15.63
CA ALA A 130 0.08 17.89 -14.34
C ALA A 130 -1.02 16.82 -14.43
N ARG A 131 -2.10 17.13 -15.14
CA ARG A 131 -3.20 16.19 -15.38
C ARG A 131 -2.70 14.95 -16.13
N THR A 132 -1.94 15.14 -17.20
CA THR A 132 -1.37 14.07 -18.01
C THR A 132 -0.44 13.17 -17.18
N LEU A 133 0.39 13.76 -16.32
CA LEU A 133 1.30 13.02 -15.43
C LEU A 133 0.53 12.20 -14.39
N ILE A 134 -0.52 12.75 -13.80
CA ILE A 134 -1.38 12.04 -12.84
C ILE A 134 -2.08 10.85 -13.51
N GLU A 135 -2.66 11.06 -14.70
CA GLU A 135 -3.33 10.00 -15.45
C GLU A 135 -2.35 8.89 -15.87
N ASN A 136 -1.17 9.26 -16.37
CA ASN A 136 -0.12 8.28 -16.73
C ASN A 136 0.38 7.48 -15.53
N GLU A 137 0.58 8.13 -14.38
CA GLU A 137 0.99 7.44 -13.16
C GLU A 137 -0.10 6.48 -12.68
N TYR A 138 -1.37 6.88 -12.75
CA TYR A 138 -2.49 6.01 -12.43
C TYR A 138 -2.53 4.75 -13.30
N GLU A 139 -2.36 4.90 -14.62
CA GLU A 139 -2.33 3.77 -15.55
C GLU A 139 -1.12 2.86 -15.29
N ARG A 140 0.09 3.44 -15.13
CA ARG A 140 1.32 2.69 -14.81
C ARG A 140 1.15 1.82 -13.57
N GLN A 141 0.47 2.33 -12.54
CA GLN A 141 0.26 1.58 -11.30
C GLN A 141 -0.73 0.42 -11.44
N ASN A 142 -1.59 0.46 -12.46
CA ASN A 142 -2.66 -0.51 -12.69
C ASN A 142 -2.40 -1.44 -13.88
N GLU A 143 -1.38 -1.18 -14.71
CA GLU A 143 -1.04 -1.96 -15.93
C GLU A 143 -1.01 -3.48 -15.69
N ALA A 144 -0.50 -3.92 -14.54
CA ALA A 144 -0.43 -5.34 -14.17
C ALA A 144 -1.80 -6.00 -13.93
N LEU A 145 -2.87 -5.21 -13.74
CA LEU A 145 -4.23 -5.71 -13.53
C LEU A 145 -4.94 -6.10 -14.83
N ASP A 146 -4.40 -5.72 -15.99
CA ASP A 146 -4.94 -6.10 -17.30
C ASP A 146 -4.46 -7.48 -17.77
N SER A 147 -3.70 -8.21 -16.94
CA SER A 147 -3.20 -9.54 -17.25
C SER A 147 -4.28 -10.62 -17.12
N ASN A 148 -4.22 -11.64 -17.98
CA ASN A 148 -5.21 -12.73 -18.01
C ASN A 148 -4.97 -13.82 -16.93
N GLU A 149 -3.78 -13.89 -16.33
CA GLU A 149 -3.43 -14.88 -15.30
C GLU A 149 -3.20 -14.20 -13.94
N ASN A 150 -4.17 -14.36 -13.03
CA ASN A 150 -4.18 -13.82 -11.67
C ASN A 150 -3.65 -12.36 -11.55
N PRO A 151 -4.39 -11.38 -12.13
CA PRO A 151 -3.93 -9.99 -12.25
C PRO A 151 -3.55 -9.35 -10.92
N PHE A 152 -4.24 -9.69 -9.82
CA PHE A 152 -3.91 -9.20 -8.49
C PHE A 152 -2.55 -9.69 -7.98
N GLN A 153 -2.20 -10.94 -8.27
CA GLN A 153 -0.91 -11.49 -7.90
C GLN A 153 0.20 -10.82 -8.70
N THR A 154 0.04 -10.69 -10.03
CA THR A 154 0.99 -9.96 -10.88
C THR A 154 1.19 -8.52 -10.40
N TRP A 155 0.10 -7.84 -10.05
CA TRP A 155 0.14 -6.48 -9.50
C TRP A 155 0.89 -6.40 -8.17
N ALA A 156 0.60 -7.30 -7.23
CA ALA A 156 1.28 -7.34 -5.93
C ALA A 156 2.78 -7.68 -6.06
N ASP A 157 3.13 -8.61 -6.95
CA ASP A 157 4.52 -8.98 -7.25
C ASP A 157 5.27 -7.81 -7.89
N GLY A 158 4.60 -6.98 -8.71
CA GLY A 158 5.14 -5.75 -9.26
C GLY A 158 5.51 -4.73 -8.17
N ILE A 159 4.64 -4.54 -7.18
CA ILE A 159 4.92 -3.67 -6.02
C ILE A 159 6.11 -4.20 -5.21
N LEU A 160 6.18 -5.52 -5.01
CA LEU A 160 7.33 -6.13 -4.36
C LEU A 160 8.62 -5.93 -5.15
N LEU A 161 8.58 -6.02 -6.49
CA LEU A 161 9.74 -5.76 -7.33
C LEU A 161 10.20 -4.30 -7.23
N GLU A 162 9.26 -3.35 -7.27
CA GLU A 162 9.53 -1.92 -7.08
C GLU A 162 10.19 -1.64 -5.73
N SER A 163 9.70 -2.26 -4.65
CA SER A 163 10.28 -2.10 -3.31
C SER A 163 11.78 -2.45 -3.25
N LYS A 164 12.25 -3.34 -4.12
CA LYS A 164 13.66 -3.76 -4.16
C LYS A 164 14.59 -2.67 -4.70
N ILE A 165 14.08 -1.72 -5.47
CA ILE A 165 14.86 -0.56 -5.94
C ILE A 165 15.35 0.26 -4.74
N PHE A 166 14.57 0.29 -3.66
CA PHE A 166 14.87 1.04 -2.45
C PHE A 166 15.82 0.31 -1.49
N ILE A 167 16.16 -0.95 -1.77
CA ILE A 167 17.10 -1.72 -0.92
C ILE A 167 18.50 -1.21 -1.17
N LYS A 168 19.00 -0.36 -0.26
CA LYS A 168 20.43 -0.07 -0.17
C LYS A 168 21.11 -1.26 0.52
N LYS A 169 21.79 -2.10 -0.26
CA LYS A 169 22.70 -3.12 0.33
C LYS A 169 23.78 -2.38 1.10
N LYS A 170 24.07 -2.86 2.30
CA LYS A 170 25.26 -2.47 3.03
C LYS A 170 26.46 -2.82 2.16
N GLU A 171 27.16 -1.83 1.60
CA GLU A 171 28.53 -2.06 1.14
C GLU A 171 29.32 -2.41 2.42
N MET A 172 29.61 -3.69 2.58
CA MET A 172 30.64 -4.13 3.50
C MET A 172 31.97 -3.86 2.82
N GLU A 173 32.65 -2.80 3.22
CA GLU A 173 34.09 -2.79 3.58
C GLU A 173 34.48 -1.45 4.23
#